data_AF-A0A9J6F6K5-F1
#
_entry.id   AF-A0A9J6F6K5-F1
#
_cell.length_a   1.000
_cell.length_b   1.000
_cell.length_c   1.000
_cell.angle_alpha   90.00
_cell.angle_beta   90.00
_cell.angle_gamma   90.00
#
_symmetry.space_group_name_H-M   'P 1'
#
loop_
_entity.id
_entity.type
_entity.pdbx_description
1 polymer ?
#
loop_
_entity_poly.entity_id
_entity_poly.type
_entity_poly.pdbx_seq_one_letter_code
_entity_poly.pdbx_strand_id
1 'polypeptide(L)'
;MVCLTLQTKPVPVIKNKECRIPVFSRASDVDVLDALEDSFSSFASFCESDEYSVDYIWRYFKNIVFTAINSFVPFKRKVVRNSNPWVNRAIIRLSRKLQKARKKCKRNPTACNTDKLSSLRLDLKETIKKAKEYYQRFTLKSYLVSSPGKFWRHFSAKKKSIPSIMVDNVVVNEKTEICEALNRYFCLVFTSDNGIMPDFVPCVGAPPIDDVYIRVAVATVRSKPDIGTTWLCATCKGAKLRSGQKSGKSNQEKGVDISDKLAVMNRRITALLPLVSQMNELMTIKETVRNIETAVENLSANYDTLLLTVDSQTKDIADLKARVEKVECSAPTQELIQVKKELNNLEQ
;
A
#
# COMPACT_ATOMS: atom_id res chain seq x y z
N MET A 1 29.97 -33.98 7.20
CA MET A 1 29.86 -32.54 6.93
C MET A 1 28.97 -32.39 5.71
N VAL A 2 27.68 -32.11 5.88
CA VAL A 2 26.71 -32.03 4.78
C VAL A 2 26.91 -30.70 4.07
N CYS A 3 27.30 -30.71 2.80
CA CYS A 3 27.59 -29.49 2.04
C CYS A 3 26.41 -29.19 1.10
N LEU A 4 25.59 -28.19 1.44
CA LEU A 4 24.49 -27.74 0.58
C LEU A 4 24.99 -26.67 -0.39
N THR A 5 24.84 -26.90 -1.69
CA THR A 5 25.11 -25.90 -2.73
C THR A 5 23.87 -25.63 -3.57
N LEU A 6 23.56 -24.35 -3.77
CA LEU A 6 22.42 -23.88 -4.55
C LEU A 6 22.81 -23.70 -6.02
N GLN A 7 22.12 -24.40 -6.91
CA GLN A 7 22.24 -24.17 -8.35
C GLN A 7 21.08 -23.29 -8.84
N THR A 8 21.38 -22.12 -9.41
CA THR A 8 20.36 -21.23 -9.98
C THR A 8 20.28 -21.40 -11.49
N LYS A 9 19.20 -22.01 -11.98
CA LYS A 9 18.81 -21.96 -13.40
C LYS A 9 17.98 -20.69 -13.69
N PRO A 10 17.99 -20.17 -14.94
CA PRO A 10 17.17 -19.02 -15.31
C PRO A 10 15.67 -19.29 -15.14
N VAL A 11 14.98 -18.32 -14.54
CA VAL A 11 13.59 -18.44 -14.09
C VAL A 11 12.62 -18.41 -15.29
N PRO A 12 11.63 -19.32 -15.35
CA PRO A 12 10.59 -19.27 -16.38
C PRO A 12 9.73 -18.01 -16.24
N VAL A 13 9.37 -17.43 -17.38
CA VAL A 13 8.54 -16.22 -17.49
C VAL A 13 7.21 -16.43 -16.75
N ILE A 14 6.97 -15.62 -15.71
CA ILE A 14 5.72 -15.65 -14.94
C ILE A 14 4.57 -15.31 -15.89
N LYS A 15 3.78 -16.31 -16.28
CA LYS A 15 2.55 -16.12 -17.04
C LYS A 15 1.59 -15.25 -16.21
N ASN A 16 0.90 -14.31 -16.87
CA ASN A 16 -0.08 -13.45 -16.19
C ASN A 16 -1.12 -14.32 -15.47
N LYS A 17 -1.43 -13.97 -14.21
CA LYS A 17 -2.49 -14.68 -13.47
C LYS A 17 -3.83 -14.43 -14.15
N GLU A 18 -4.40 -15.48 -14.74
CA GLU A 18 -5.77 -15.47 -15.22
C GLU A 18 -6.71 -15.51 -14.01
N CYS A 19 -7.55 -14.50 -13.87
CA CYS A 19 -8.61 -14.48 -12.88
C CYS A 19 -9.93 -14.87 -13.57
N ARG A 20 -10.60 -15.90 -13.05
CA ARG A 20 -11.95 -16.26 -13.48
C ARG A 20 -12.94 -15.47 -12.63
N ILE A 21 -13.85 -14.75 -13.28
CA ILE A 21 -14.86 -13.93 -12.61
C ILE A 21 -16.23 -14.53 -12.95
N PRO A 22 -17.04 -14.93 -11.95
CA PRO A 22 -18.39 -15.44 -12.18
C PRO A 22 -19.28 -14.33 -12.75
N VAL A 23 -20.08 -14.67 -13.76
CA VAL A 23 -21.03 -13.77 -14.42
C VAL A 23 -22.45 -14.16 -14.04
N PHE A 24 -22.89 -13.68 -12.87
CA PHE A 24 -24.20 -13.99 -12.31
C PHE A 24 -25.38 -13.59 -13.21
N SER A 25 -25.21 -12.57 -14.06
CA SER A 25 -26.27 -12.17 -15.02
C SER A 25 -26.56 -13.21 -16.11
N ARG A 26 -25.77 -14.27 -16.20
CA ARG A 26 -25.95 -15.39 -17.13
C ARG A 26 -26.07 -16.72 -16.40
N ALA A 27 -26.23 -16.68 -15.07
CA ALA A 27 -26.46 -17.88 -14.29
C ALA A 27 -27.82 -18.50 -14.66
N SER A 28 -27.89 -19.81 -14.56
CA SER A 28 -29.19 -20.49 -14.55
C SER A 28 -29.71 -20.47 -13.12
N ASP A 29 -30.60 -19.54 -12.82
CA ASP A 29 -31.13 -19.38 -11.46
C ASP A 29 -31.94 -20.62 -11.02
N VAL A 30 -32.59 -21.31 -11.98
CA VAL A 30 -33.35 -22.54 -11.72
C VAL A 30 -32.40 -23.66 -11.27
N ASP A 31 -31.36 -23.97 -12.05
CA ASP A 31 -30.43 -25.06 -11.70
C ASP A 31 -29.66 -24.78 -10.39
N VAL A 32 -29.39 -23.49 -10.11
CA VAL A 32 -28.78 -23.09 -8.82
C VAL A 32 -29.72 -23.37 -7.66
N LEU A 33 -31.00 -23.03 -7.79
CA LEU A 33 -31.99 -23.26 -6.73
C LEU A 33 -32.21 -24.76 -6.52
N ASP A 34 -32.38 -25.53 -7.60
CA ASP A 34 -32.59 -26.99 -7.54
C ASP A 34 -31.41 -27.65 -6.81
N ALA A 35 -30.16 -27.33 -7.18
CA ALA A 35 -28.99 -27.91 -6.53
C ALA A 35 -28.82 -27.51 -5.04
N LEU A 36 -29.27 -26.31 -4.67
CA LEU A 36 -29.27 -25.87 -3.28
C LEU A 36 -30.38 -26.57 -2.47
N GLU A 37 -31.54 -26.76 -3.07
CA GLU A 37 -32.69 -27.45 -2.47
C GLU A 37 -32.39 -28.94 -2.26
N ASP A 38 -31.80 -29.61 -3.25
CA ASP A 38 -31.33 -31.00 -3.13
C ASP A 38 -30.32 -31.19 -1.99
N SER A 39 -29.48 -30.18 -1.75
CA SER A 39 -28.47 -30.20 -0.69
C SER A 39 -29.01 -29.80 0.69
N PHE A 40 -30.22 -29.24 0.76
CA PHE A 40 -30.77 -28.61 1.96
C PHE A 40 -31.08 -29.64 3.05
N SER A 41 -31.69 -30.79 2.71
CA SER A 41 -32.03 -31.82 3.70
C SER A 41 -30.81 -32.35 4.44
N SER A 42 -29.70 -32.55 3.72
CA SER A 42 -28.43 -32.97 4.33
C SER A 42 -27.84 -31.87 5.23
N PHE A 43 -27.90 -30.61 4.79
CA PHE A 43 -27.47 -29.47 5.60
C PHE A 43 -28.31 -29.32 6.89
N ALA A 44 -29.63 -29.45 6.79
CA ALA A 44 -30.55 -29.38 7.93
C ALA A 44 -30.26 -30.49 8.95
N SER A 45 -30.05 -31.73 8.48
CA SER A 45 -29.69 -32.85 9.34
C SER A 45 -28.37 -32.60 10.11
N PHE A 46 -27.38 -31.96 9.49
CA PHE A 46 -26.14 -31.59 10.17
C PHE A 46 -26.32 -30.46 11.18
N CYS A 47 -27.29 -29.57 10.98
CA CYS A 47 -27.61 -28.50 11.93
C CYS A 47 -28.37 -29.00 13.17
N GLU A 48 -29.18 -30.05 13.02
CA GLU A 48 -29.96 -30.64 14.12
C GLU A 48 -29.15 -31.63 14.97
N SER A 49 -27.99 -32.07 14.48
CA SER A 49 -27.11 -33.00 15.17
C SER A 49 -26.05 -32.27 15.99
N ASP A 50 -25.96 -32.60 17.28
CA ASP A 50 -24.91 -32.10 18.19
C ASP A 50 -23.52 -32.71 17.92
N GLU A 51 -23.42 -33.67 17.00
CA GLU A 51 -22.15 -34.33 16.67
C GLU A 51 -21.23 -33.45 15.81
N TYR A 52 -21.77 -32.44 15.13
CA TYR A 52 -21.03 -31.60 14.20
C TYR A 52 -20.70 -30.23 14.79
N SER A 53 -19.44 -29.81 14.65
CA SER A 53 -19.05 -28.45 15.04
C SER A 53 -19.60 -27.40 14.08
N VAL A 54 -19.81 -26.19 14.60
CA VAL A 54 -20.24 -25.01 13.81
C VAL A 54 -19.30 -24.74 12.61
N ASP A 55 -17.98 -24.96 12.77
CA ASP A 55 -17.03 -24.77 11.67
C ASP A 55 -17.21 -25.82 10.56
N TYR A 56 -17.55 -27.05 10.92
CA TYR A 56 -17.85 -28.10 9.95
C TYR A 56 -19.08 -27.75 9.12
N ILE A 57 -20.19 -27.39 9.79
CA ILE A 57 -21.45 -27.00 9.15
C ILE A 57 -21.23 -25.78 8.22
N TRP A 58 -20.46 -24.79 8.68
CA TRP A 58 -20.10 -23.62 7.88
C TRP A 58 -19.26 -23.97 6.64
N ARG A 59 -18.29 -24.88 6.76
CA ARG A 59 -17.51 -25.37 5.62
C ARG A 59 -18.38 -26.13 4.62
N TYR A 60 -19.28 -26.97 5.12
CA TYR A 60 -20.21 -27.72 4.28
C TYR A 60 -21.13 -26.79 3.49
N PHE A 61 -21.74 -25.80 4.15
CA PHE A 61 -22.52 -24.76 3.48
C PHE A 61 -21.73 -24.03 2.38
N LYS A 62 -20.52 -23.56 2.71
CA LYS A 62 -19.66 -22.89 1.71
C LYS A 62 -19.39 -23.80 0.52
N ASN A 63 -19.14 -25.09 0.75
CA ASN A 63 -18.87 -26.05 -0.31
C ASN A 63 -20.08 -26.25 -1.22
N ILE A 64 -21.29 -26.38 -0.66
CA ILE A 64 -22.54 -26.44 -1.43
C ILE A 64 -22.66 -25.21 -2.34
N VAL A 65 -22.56 -24.01 -1.75
CA VAL A 65 -22.69 -22.74 -2.48
C VAL A 65 -21.62 -22.61 -3.56
N PHE A 66 -20.35 -22.92 -3.26
CA PHE A 66 -19.29 -22.85 -4.26
C PHE A 66 -19.46 -23.88 -5.38
N THR A 67 -19.99 -25.06 -5.08
CA THR A 67 -20.26 -26.10 -6.08
C THR A 67 -21.37 -25.67 -7.03
N ALA A 68 -22.45 -25.09 -6.50
CA ALA A 68 -23.52 -24.52 -7.31
C ALA A 68 -23.01 -23.36 -8.19
N ILE A 69 -22.23 -22.43 -7.62
CA ILE A 69 -21.62 -21.33 -8.39
C ILE A 69 -20.69 -21.86 -9.48
N ASN A 70 -19.84 -22.83 -9.18
CA ASN A 70 -18.87 -23.35 -10.14
C ASN A 70 -19.51 -24.13 -11.30
N SER A 71 -20.68 -24.73 -11.06
CA SER A 71 -21.36 -25.59 -12.04
C SER A 71 -22.34 -24.80 -12.91
N PHE A 72 -23.09 -23.87 -12.31
CA PHE A 72 -24.24 -23.23 -12.98
C PHE A 72 -24.03 -21.73 -13.28
N VAL A 73 -22.93 -21.12 -12.82
CA VAL A 73 -22.60 -19.72 -13.14
C VAL A 73 -21.47 -19.67 -14.17
N PRO A 74 -21.70 -19.12 -15.38
CA PRO A 74 -20.65 -18.97 -16.37
C PRO A 74 -19.51 -18.05 -15.89
N PHE A 75 -18.25 -18.44 -16.15
CA PHE A 75 -17.08 -17.64 -15.79
C PHE A 75 -16.51 -16.88 -16.98
N LYS A 76 -16.21 -15.60 -16.77
CA LYS A 76 -15.44 -14.78 -17.71
C LYS A 76 -13.96 -14.77 -17.31
N ARG A 77 -13.08 -14.96 -18.29
CA ARG A 77 -11.63 -14.83 -18.07
C ARG A 77 -11.23 -13.36 -18.10
N LYS A 78 -10.54 -12.91 -17.05
CA LYS A 78 -9.90 -11.60 -16.99
C LYS A 78 -8.41 -11.79 -16.81
N VAL A 79 -7.64 -11.34 -17.80
CA VAL A 79 -6.19 -11.24 -17.69
C VAL A 79 -5.89 -10.05 -16.78
N VAL A 80 -5.47 -10.34 -15.54
CA VAL A 80 -4.98 -9.32 -14.63
C VAL A 80 -3.52 -9.04 -15.00
N ARG A 81 -3.30 -7.94 -15.72
CA ARG A 81 -1.93 -7.46 -15.95
C ARG A 81 -1.39 -6.96 -14.63
N ASN A 82 -0.26 -7.51 -14.22
CA ASN A 82 0.46 -7.05 -13.03
C ASN A 82 1.05 -5.65 -13.34
N SER A 83 0.23 -4.62 -13.16
CA SER A 83 0.66 -3.24 -13.31
C SER A 83 1.31 -2.79 -12.02
N ASN A 84 2.41 -2.04 -12.14
CA ASN A 84 3.01 -1.40 -10.99
C ASN A 84 1.97 -0.52 -10.26
N PRO A 85 1.92 -0.55 -8.91
CA PRO A 85 0.89 0.15 -8.14
C PRO A 85 0.82 1.66 -8.38
N TRP A 86 1.97 2.29 -8.66
CA TRP A 86 2.08 3.72 -8.94
C TRP A 86 1.72 4.11 -10.39
N VAL A 87 1.39 3.15 -11.27
CA VAL A 87 0.98 3.46 -12.65
C VAL A 87 -0.51 3.82 -12.66
N ASN A 88 -0.78 5.12 -12.63
CA ASN A 88 -2.13 5.66 -12.70
C ASN A 88 -2.55 6.01 -14.14
N ARG A 89 -3.83 6.40 -14.33
CA ARG A 89 -4.39 6.79 -15.62
C ARG A 89 -3.67 8.01 -16.24
N ALA A 90 -3.16 8.93 -15.43
CA ALA A 90 -2.45 10.11 -15.88
C ALA A 90 -1.11 9.75 -16.56
N ILE A 91 -0.32 8.88 -15.93
CA ILE A 91 0.93 8.33 -16.48
C ILE A 91 0.64 7.58 -17.79
N ILE A 92 -0.40 6.76 -17.84
CA ILE A 92 -0.78 6.04 -19.07
C ILE A 92 -1.11 7.03 -20.20
N ARG A 93 -1.86 8.11 -19.89
CA ARG A 93 -2.19 9.16 -20.87
C ARG A 93 -0.94 9.90 -21.35
N LEU A 94 -0.04 10.30 -20.44
CA LEU A 94 1.22 10.96 -20.78
C LEU A 94 2.13 10.06 -21.62
N SER A 95 2.25 8.78 -21.26
CA SER A 95 3.01 7.79 -22.03
C SER A 95 2.49 7.67 -23.48
N ARG A 96 1.16 7.62 -23.66
CA ARG A 96 0.54 7.62 -25.00
C ARG A 96 0.77 8.94 -25.75
N LYS A 97 0.65 10.09 -25.09
CA LYS A 97 0.96 11.41 -25.68
C LYS A 97 2.42 11.47 -26.15
N LEU A 98 3.34 10.99 -25.31
CA LEU A 98 4.77 10.91 -25.62
C LEU A 98 5.03 10.00 -26.84
N GLN A 99 4.40 8.82 -26.91
CA GLN A 99 4.51 7.95 -28.08
C GLN A 99 3.99 8.63 -29.36
N LYS A 100 2.85 9.34 -29.30
CA LYS A 100 2.34 10.11 -30.44
C LYS A 100 3.31 11.21 -30.85
N ALA A 101 3.86 11.96 -29.90
CA ALA A 101 4.85 13.00 -30.15
C ALA A 101 6.13 12.43 -30.78
N ARG A 102 6.62 11.28 -30.32
CA ARG A 102 7.78 10.58 -30.93
C ARG A 102 7.52 10.23 -32.39
N LYS A 103 6.35 9.66 -32.70
CA LYS A 103 5.95 9.35 -34.08
C LYS A 103 5.88 10.60 -34.94
N LYS A 104 5.36 11.70 -34.40
CA LYS A 104 5.27 12.99 -35.08
C LYS A 104 6.66 13.59 -35.37
N CYS A 105 7.56 13.59 -34.39
CA CYS A 105 8.94 14.07 -34.57
C CYS A 105 9.71 13.24 -35.59
N LYS A 106 9.50 11.91 -35.60
CA LYS A 106 10.13 11.02 -36.59
C LYS A 106 9.67 11.32 -38.03
N ARG A 107 8.43 11.76 -38.21
CA ARG A 107 7.88 12.16 -39.52
C ARG A 107 8.34 13.57 -39.92
N ASN A 108 8.16 14.53 -39.02
CA ASN A 108 8.45 15.94 -39.25
C ASN A 108 9.31 16.49 -38.09
N PRO A 109 10.64 16.42 -38.21
CA PRO A 109 11.56 16.95 -37.21
C PRO A 109 11.61 18.47 -37.31
N THR A 110 10.84 19.14 -36.46
CA THR A 110 10.81 20.60 -36.31
C THR A 110 11.18 20.94 -34.88
N ALA A 111 11.85 22.08 -34.63
CA ALA A 111 12.21 22.53 -33.28
C ALA A 111 11.03 22.49 -32.29
N CYS A 112 9.86 23.01 -32.69
CA CYS A 112 8.64 22.95 -31.88
C CYS A 112 8.21 21.51 -31.53
N ASN A 113 8.37 20.56 -32.46
CA ASN A 113 8.04 19.15 -32.20
C ASN A 113 9.06 18.50 -31.25
N THR A 114 10.36 18.81 -31.41
CA THR A 114 11.42 18.28 -30.53
C THR A 114 11.30 18.83 -29.12
N ASP A 115 10.98 20.12 -28.96
CA ASP A 115 10.78 20.75 -27.66
C ASP A 115 9.58 20.16 -26.94
N LYS A 116 8.46 19.99 -27.67
CA LYS A 116 7.26 19.31 -27.15
C LYS A 116 7.52 17.85 -26.78
N LEU A 117 8.39 17.17 -27.50
CA LEU A 117 8.80 15.82 -27.15
C LEU A 117 9.65 15.81 -25.87
N SER A 118 10.54 16.79 -25.71
CA SER A 118 11.38 16.95 -24.52
C SER A 118 10.52 17.24 -23.28
N SER A 119 9.59 18.21 -23.36
CA SER A 119 8.69 18.55 -22.26
C SER A 119 7.84 17.34 -21.83
N LEU A 120 7.24 16.62 -22.78
CA LEU A 120 6.48 15.40 -22.47
C LEU A 120 7.32 14.29 -21.82
N ARG A 121 8.64 14.24 -22.07
CA ARG A 121 9.54 13.29 -21.38
C ARG A 121 9.75 13.72 -19.93
N LEU A 122 9.98 15.00 -19.69
CA LEU A 122 10.16 15.57 -18.36
C LEU A 122 8.87 15.39 -17.53
N ASP A 123 7.72 15.78 -18.07
CA ASP A 123 6.41 15.63 -17.43
C ASP A 123 6.14 14.18 -17.02
N LEU A 124 6.43 13.23 -17.92
CA LEU A 124 6.24 11.81 -17.64
C LEU A 124 7.16 11.34 -16.51
N LYS A 125 8.43 11.75 -16.52
CA LYS A 125 9.42 11.39 -15.48
C LYS A 125 8.99 11.94 -14.12
N GLU A 126 8.60 13.20 -14.07
CA GLU A 126 8.15 13.86 -12.85
C GLU A 126 6.86 13.26 -12.31
N THR A 127 5.87 13.00 -13.18
CA THR A 127 4.60 12.38 -12.78
C THR A 127 4.82 10.97 -12.23
N ILE A 128 5.75 10.19 -12.81
CA ILE A 128 6.12 8.87 -12.28
C ILE A 128 6.79 9.01 -10.91
N LYS A 129 7.69 9.99 -10.74
CA LYS A 129 8.37 10.25 -9.46
C LYS A 129 7.35 10.58 -8.36
N LYS A 130 6.47 11.55 -8.61
CA LYS A 130 5.39 11.96 -7.70
C LYS A 130 4.48 10.78 -7.33
N ALA A 131 4.10 9.94 -8.31
CA ALA A 131 3.25 8.78 -8.04
C ALA A 131 3.96 7.69 -7.20
N LYS A 132 5.27 7.50 -7.39
CA LYS A 132 6.07 6.58 -6.56
C LYS A 132 6.18 7.08 -5.13
N GLU A 133 6.50 8.36 -4.95
CA GLU A 133 6.60 8.99 -3.63
C GLU A 133 5.27 8.92 -2.89
N TYR A 134 4.17 9.22 -3.56
CA TYR A 134 2.83 9.10 -2.98
C TYR A 134 2.53 7.66 -2.54
N TYR A 135 2.85 6.67 -3.40
CA TYR A 135 2.66 5.27 -3.08
C TYR A 135 3.48 4.87 -1.84
N GLN A 136 4.76 5.23 -1.78
CA GLN A 136 5.64 4.89 -0.66
C GLN A 136 5.24 5.58 0.65
N ARG A 137 4.94 6.88 0.59
CA ARG A 137 4.61 7.68 1.79
C ARG A 137 3.25 7.35 2.36
N PHE A 138 2.23 7.18 1.51
CA PHE A 138 0.84 7.06 1.96
C PHE A 138 0.27 5.66 1.78
N THR A 139 0.35 5.09 0.58
CA THR A 139 -0.31 3.81 0.27
C THR A 139 0.37 2.62 0.94
N LEU A 140 1.70 2.63 0.99
CA LEU A 140 2.47 1.56 1.60
C LEU A 140 2.32 1.59 3.13
N LYS A 141 2.40 2.77 3.75
CA LYS A 141 2.14 2.96 5.18
C LYS A 141 0.75 2.49 5.59
N SER A 142 -0.28 2.75 4.79
CA SER A 142 -1.64 2.29 5.09
C SER A 142 -1.81 0.77 4.98
N TYR A 143 -0.98 0.09 4.15
CA TYR A 143 -0.96 -1.38 4.12
C TYR A 143 -0.39 -2.02 5.37
N LEU A 144 0.43 -1.31 6.15
CA LEU A 144 0.96 -1.84 7.40
C LEU A 144 -0.16 -2.20 8.38
N VAL A 145 -1.21 -1.38 8.42
CA VAL A 145 -2.40 -1.58 9.26
C VAL A 145 -3.44 -2.45 8.55
N SER A 146 -3.76 -2.17 7.29
CA SER A 146 -4.89 -2.81 6.60
C SER A 146 -4.58 -4.19 6.03
N SER A 147 -3.34 -4.45 5.61
CA SER A 147 -2.94 -5.69 4.95
C SER A 147 -1.42 -5.85 4.97
N PRO A 148 -0.83 -6.22 6.13
CA PRO A 148 0.62 -6.26 6.32
C PRO A 148 1.30 -7.18 5.30
N GLY A 149 0.63 -8.24 4.85
CA GLY A 149 1.14 -9.10 3.77
C GLY A 149 1.40 -8.38 2.44
N LYS A 150 0.62 -7.35 2.08
CA LYS A 150 0.89 -6.53 0.87
C LYS A 150 2.08 -5.60 1.08
N PHE A 151 2.22 -5.05 2.28
CA PHE A 151 3.38 -4.24 2.66
C PHE A 151 4.67 -5.05 2.54
N TRP A 152 4.75 -6.21 3.20
CA TRP A 152 5.94 -7.04 3.17
C TRP A 152 6.25 -7.58 1.78
N ARG A 153 5.24 -7.85 0.95
CA ARG A 153 5.43 -8.24 -0.46
C ARG A 153 6.12 -7.14 -1.28
N HIS A 154 6.01 -5.87 -0.91
CA HIS A 154 6.72 -4.77 -1.59
C HIS A 154 8.23 -4.83 -1.35
N PHE A 155 8.65 -5.15 -0.12
CA PHE A 155 10.06 -5.23 0.27
C PHE A 155 10.68 -6.61 0.05
N SER A 156 9.85 -7.66 0.05
CA SER A 156 10.31 -9.02 -0.20
C SER A 156 10.87 -9.10 -1.62
N ALA A 157 12.15 -9.49 -1.73
CA ALA A 157 12.70 -9.91 -3.00
C ALA A 157 11.78 -10.99 -3.60
N LYS A 158 11.58 -10.95 -4.92
CA LYS A 158 10.86 -12.02 -5.60
C LYS A 158 11.61 -13.31 -5.30
N LYS A 159 10.98 -14.22 -4.53
CA LYS A 159 11.57 -15.52 -4.19
C LYS A 159 12.00 -16.17 -5.50
N LYS A 160 13.30 -16.32 -5.70
CA LYS A 160 13.82 -17.15 -6.79
C LYS A 160 13.36 -18.56 -6.45
N SER A 161 12.59 -19.19 -7.32
CA SER A 161 12.25 -20.60 -7.14
C SER A 161 13.56 -21.36 -7.15
N ILE A 162 13.89 -22.05 -6.06
CA ILE A 162 15.05 -22.94 -6.01
C ILE A 162 14.63 -24.18 -6.81
N PRO A 163 15.21 -24.42 -8.00
CA PRO A 163 14.77 -25.51 -8.85
C PRO A 163 15.33 -26.85 -8.38
N SER A 164 16.50 -26.84 -7.74
CA SER A 164 17.21 -28.01 -7.28
C SER A 164 18.23 -27.63 -6.20
N ILE A 165 18.50 -28.56 -5.28
CA ILE A 165 19.60 -28.45 -4.31
C ILE A 165 20.51 -29.67 -4.44
N MET A 166 21.81 -29.50 -4.20
CA MET A 166 22.73 -30.63 -4.06
C MET A 166 22.84 -30.99 -2.59
N VAL A 167 22.54 -32.25 -2.27
CA VAL A 167 22.70 -32.85 -0.93
C VAL A 167 23.63 -34.03 -1.11
N ASP A 168 24.81 -34.00 -0.50
CA ASP A 168 25.79 -35.10 -0.54
C ASP A 168 26.09 -35.62 -1.97
N ASN A 169 26.29 -34.69 -2.91
CA ASN A 169 26.52 -34.91 -4.35
C ASN A 169 25.33 -35.48 -5.16
N VAL A 170 24.13 -35.55 -4.57
CA VAL A 170 22.90 -35.92 -5.27
C VAL A 170 22.06 -34.67 -5.54
N VAL A 171 21.61 -34.53 -6.79
CA VAL A 171 20.74 -33.42 -7.22
C VAL A 171 19.29 -33.76 -6.89
N VAL A 172 18.74 -33.07 -5.88
CA VAL A 172 17.35 -33.20 -5.45
C VAL A 172 16.51 -32.14 -6.17
N ASN A 173 15.48 -32.56 -6.88
CA ASN A 173 14.59 -31.69 -7.67
C ASN A 173 13.15 -31.63 -7.11
N GLU A 174 12.75 -32.59 -6.29
CA GLU A 174 11.40 -32.66 -5.76
C GLU A 174 11.24 -31.73 -4.53
N LYS A 175 10.14 -30.97 -4.49
CA LYS A 175 9.94 -29.94 -3.44
C LYS A 175 9.89 -30.51 -2.03
N THR A 176 9.28 -31.68 -1.86
CA THR A 176 9.17 -32.41 -0.59
C THR A 176 10.56 -32.82 -0.09
N GLU A 177 11.33 -33.47 -0.95
CA GLU A 177 12.71 -33.88 -0.67
C GLU A 177 13.63 -32.69 -0.39
N ILE A 178 13.49 -31.58 -1.13
CA ILE A 178 14.22 -30.31 -0.87
C ILE A 178 13.92 -29.81 0.55
N CYS A 179 12.64 -29.80 0.95
CA CYS A 179 12.23 -29.35 2.27
C CYS A 179 12.79 -30.25 3.38
N GLU A 180 12.71 -31.57 3.21
CA GLU A 180 13.23 -32.54 4.18
C GLU A 180 14.74 -32.45 4.33
N ALA A 181 15.47 -32.33 3.22
CA ALA A 181 16.92 -32.17 3.22
C ALA A 181 17.36 -30.86 3.90
N LEU A 182 16.66 -29.76 3.63
CA LEU A 182 16.90 -28.50 4.34
C LEU A 182 16.61 -28.63 5.83
N ASN A 183 15.49 -29.26 6.20
CA ASN A 183 15.11 -29.45 7.59
C ASN A 183 16.18 -30.27 8.33
N ARG A 184 16.62 -31.39 7.73
CA ARG A 184 17.71 -32.23 8.26
C ARG A 184 19.00 -31.44 8.42
N TYR A 185 19.38 -30.65 7.42
CA TYR A 185 20.58 -29.80 7.52
C TYR A 185 20.47 -28.78 8.65
N PHE A 186 19.34 -28.08 8.78
CA PHE A 186 19.16 -27.11 9.86
C PHE A 186 19.17 -27.79 11.24
N CYS A 187 18.53 -28.95 11.40
CA CYS A 187 18.62 -29.74 12.63
C CYS A 187 20.05 -30.13 13.01
N LEU A 188 20.95 -30.30 12.03
CA LEU A 188 22.36 -30.60 12.28
C LEU A 188 23.20 -29.37 12.63
N VAL A 189 22.83 -28.18 12.13
CA VAL A 189 23.56 -26.93 12.37
C VAL A 189 23.20 -26.32 13.72
N PHE A 190 21.96 -26.51 14.17
CA PHE A 190 21.57 -26.09 15.52
C PHE A 190 22.12 -27.08 16.55
N THR A 191 22.91 -26.57 17.50
CA THR A 191 23.28 -27.31 18.70
C THR A 191 22.02 -27.74 19.43
N SER A 192 22.00 -28.98 19.94
CA SER A 192 20.94 -29.45 20.82
C SER A 192 20.79 -28.46 21.96
N ASP A 193 19.58 -27.91 22.12
CA ASP A 193 19.26 -27.06 23.25
C ASP A 193 19.53 -27.88 24.52
N ASN A 194 20.50 -27.44 25.31
CA ASN A 194 20.83 -28.07 26.59
C ASN A 194 19.81 -27.70 27.67
N GLY A 195 18.79 -26.91 27.34
CA GLY A 195 17.79 -26.41 28.28
C GLY A 195 18.37 -25.41 29.29
N ILE A 196 19.64 -25.03 29.12
CA ILE A 196 20.34 -24.08 29.98
C ILE A 196 20.27 -22.75 29.25
N MET A 197 19.38 -21.88 29.72
CA MET A 197 19.35 -20.50 29.26
C MET A 197 20.73 -19.89 29.56
N PRO A 198 21.44 -19.31 28.56
CA PRO A 198 22.70 -18.65 28.82
C PRO A 198 22.49 -17.58 29.88
N ASP A 199 23.39 -17.52 30.88
CA ASP A 199 23.38 -16.42 31.82
C ASP A 199 23.69 -15.14 31.05
N PHE A 200 22.64 -14.37 30.77
CA PHE A 200 22.78 -13.01 30.28
C PHE A 200 23.30 -12.19 31.45
N VAL A 201 24.62 -12.03 31.54
CA VAL A 201 25.22 -11.09 32.49
C VAL A 201 24.60 -9.72 32.22
N PRO A 202 23.83 -9.14 33.16
CA PRO A 202 23.29 -7.81 32.95
C PRO A 202 24.48 -6.86 32.78
N CYS A 203 24.53 -6.16 31.65
CA CYS A 203 25.54 -5.11 31.46
C CYS A 203 25.35 -4.08 32.58
N VAL A 204 26.21 -4.12 33.60
CA VAL A 204 26.20 -3.16 34.71
C VAL A 204 26.48 -1.78 34.10
N GLY A 205 25.46 -0.92 34.10
CA GLY A 205 25.53 0.44 33.54
C GLY A 205 24.84 0.65 32.19
N ALA A 206 24.24 -0.38 31.59
CA ALA A 206 23.31 -0.16 30.47
C ALA A 206 21.98 0.40 31.03
N PRO A 207 21.46 1.51 30.51
CA PRO A 207 20.13 1.98 30.89
C PRO A 207 19.10 0.89 30.57
N PRO A 208 18.06 0.72 31.40
CA PRO A 208 16.96 -0.20 31.09
C PRO A 208 16.45 0.12 29.69
N ILE A 209 16.31 -0.91 28.84
CA ILE A 209 15.61 -0.73 27.58
C ILE A 209 14.15 -0.47 27.97
N ASP A 210 13.64 0.72 27.63
CA ASP A 210 12.25 1.06 27.89
C ASP A 210 11.33 -0.02 27.32
N ASP A 211 10.34 -0.42 28.12
CA ASP A 211 9.33 -1.37 27.68
C ASP A 211 8.69 -0.89 26.38
N VAL A 212 8.77 -1.73 25.35
CA VAL A 212 8.10 -1.46 24.09
C VAL A 212 6.61 -1.71 24.29
N TYR A 213 5.89 -0.66 24.68
CA TYR A 213 4.43 -0.67 24.68
C TYR A 213 3.93 -0.72 23.25
N ILE A 214 3.75 -1.93 22.71
CA ILE A 214 2.97 -2.14 21.51
C ILE A 214 1.53 -1.76 21.88
N ARG A 215 1.12 -0.54 21.51
CA ARG A 215 -0.29 -0.20 21.49
C ARG A 215 -0.96 -1.13 20.50
N VAL A 216 -1.50 -2.24 21.01
CA VAL A 216 -2.54 -2.97 20.31
C VAL A 216 -3.66 -1.97 20.16
N ALA A 217 -3.75 -1.37 18.97
CA ALA A 217 -4.97 -0.71 18.57
C ALA A 217 -6.02 -1.81 18.58
N VAL A 218 -6.72 -1.95 19.71
CA VAL A 218 -8.00 -2.60 19.76
C VAL A 218 -8.80 -1.83 18.74
N ALA A 219 -8.94 -2.42 17.55
CA ALA A 219 -9.91 -1.94 16.59
C ALA A 219 -11.21 -2.00 17.36
N THR A 220 -11.68 -0.84 17.82
CA THR A 220 -13.05 -0.73 18.28
C THR A 220 -13.86 -1.26 17.12
N VAL A 221 -14.49 -2.41 17.37
CA VAL A 221 -15.53 -2.93 16.50
C VAL A 221 -16.52 -1.77 16.45
N ARG A 222 -16.46 -0.98 15.38
CA ARG A 222 -17.56 -0.08 15.05
C ARG A 222 -18.75 -1.01 14.99
N SER A 223 -19.66 -0.86 15.94
CA SER A 223 -20.96 -1.49 15.87
C SER A 223 -21.45 -1.30 14.45
N LYS A 224 -21.75 -2.42 13.78
CA LYS A 224 -22.47 -2.41 12.52
C LYS A 224 -23.66 -1.47 12.71
N PRO A 225 -23.88 -0.48 11.84
CA PRO A 225 -25.19 0.16 11.83
C PRO A 225 -26.22 -0.95 11.62
N ASP A 226 -27.23 -0.93 12.48
CA ASP A 226 -28.36 -1.84 12.46
C ASP A 226 -28.85 -1.98 11.01
N ILE A 227 -28.91 -3.22 10.50
CA ILE A 227 -29.36 -3.53 9.12
C ILE A 227 -30.90 -3.45 9.05
N GLY A 228 -31.49 -2.49 9.78
CA GLY A 228 -32.93 -2.24 9.84
C GLY A 228 -33.46 -1.31 8.74
N THR A 229 -32.64 -0.88 7.78
CA THR A 229 -33.11 -0.04 6.66
C THR A 229 -32.80 -0.69 5.31
N THR A 230 -33.76 -1.50 4.88
CA THR A 230 -34.18 -1.71 3.49
C THR A 230 -33.21 -1.28 2.40
N TRP A 231 -32.36 -2.22 1.97
CA TRP A 231 -31.78 -2.18 0.64
C TRP A 231 -32.90 -2.29 -0.40
N LEU A 232 -33.41 -1.15 -0.86
CA LEU A 232 -34.27 -1.10 -2.05
C LEU A 232 -33.38 -1.03 -3.28
N CYS A 233 -33.29 -2.17 -3.98
CA CYS A 233 -32.68 -2.28 -5.29
C CYS A 233 -33.31 -1.28 -6.27
N ALA A 234 -32.50 -0.61 -7.08
CA ALA A 234 -32.95 0.41 -8.05
C ALA A 234 -33.96 -0.14 -9.08
N THR A 235 -33.98 -1.46 -9.30
CA THR A 235 -34.92 -2.15 -10.20
C THR A 235 -36.35 -2.20 -9.64
N CYS A 236 -36.53 -2.16 -8.31
CA CYS A 236 -37.84 -2.26 -7.66
C CYS A 236 -38.64 -0.95 -7.65
N LYS A 237 -38.03 0.20 -8.00
CA LYS A 237 -38.74 1.48 -8.10
C LYS A 237 -39.66 1.59 -9.32
N GLY A 238 -39.51 0.73 -10.33
CA GLY A 238 -40.30 0.77 -11.57
C GLY A 238 -41.62 0.01 -11.54
N ALA A 239 -41.87 -0.84 -10.54
CA ALA A 239 -43.00 -1.80 -10.58
C ALA A 239 -44.30 -1.32 -9.91
N LYS A 240 -44.28 -0.22 -9.13
CA LYS A 240 -45.46 0.21 -8.34
C LYS A 240 -46.41 1.20 -9.03
N LEU A 241 -46.21 1.51 -10.32
CA LEU A 241 -47.07 2.42 -11.08
C LEU A 241 -48.15 1.72 -11.94
N ARG A 242 -48.39 0.42 -11.77
CA ARG A 242 -49.43 -0.32 -12.50
C ARG A 242 -50.19 -1.34 -11.64
N SER A 243 -51.02 -0.84 -10.72
CA SER A 243 -52.20 -1.52 -10.14
C SER A 243 -52.68 -0.62 -8.98
N GLY A 244 -53.81 0.06 -9.02
CA GLY A 244 -55.15 -0.53 -9.01
C GLY A 244 -55.82 -0.12 -7.69
N GLN A 245 -56.93 0.63 -7.78
CA GLN A 245 -57.76 1.14 -6.68
C GLN A 245 -58.25 0.04 -5.72
N LYS A 246 -58.33 0.32 -4.39
CA LYS A 246 -59.59 0.47 -3.62
C LYS A 246 -59.39 0.52 -2.09
N SER A 247 -60.32 1.27 -1.46
CA SER A 247 -60.91 1.20 -0.11
C SER A 247 -60.11 1.57 1.17
N GLY A 248 -60.33 2.80 1.63
CA GLY A 248 -60.95 3.20 2.91
C GLY A 248 -60.57 2.52 4.24
N LYS A 249 -60.10 3.33 5.21
CA LYS A 249 -60.56 3.34 6.63
C LYS A 249 -60.07 4.60 7.36
N SER A 250 -60.96 5.13 8.20
CA SER A 250 -60.86 6.31 9.07
C SER A 250 -59.95 6.10 10.30
N ASN A 251 -59.31 7.16 10.82
CA ASN A 251 -59.46 7.60 12.22
C ASN A 251 -58.51 8.75 12.66
N GLN A 252 -59.14 9.74 13.30
CA GLN A 252 -58.69 10.57 14.44
C GLN A 252 -57.35 11.33 14.35
N GLU A 253 -57.45 12.61 14.02
CA GLU A 253 -56.48 13.65 14.36
C GLU A 253 -56.53 13.94 15.88
N LYS A 254 -55.42 13.67 16.59
CA LYS A 254 -55.12 14.29 17.88
C LYS A 254 -54.15 15.44 17.62
N GLY A 255 -54.54 16.66 18.00
CA GLY A 255 -53.67 17.82 18.02
C GLY A 255 -52.47 17.56 18.93
N VAL A 256 -51.28 17.41 18.32
CA VAL A 256 -50.01 17.33 19.03
C VAL A 256 -49.59 18.77 19.36
N ASP A 257 -49.49 19.04 20.66
CA ASP A 257 -49.15 20.32 21.26
C ASP A 257 -47.88 20.92 20.63
N ILE A 258 -48.01 22.14 20.11
CA ILE A 258 -46.92 22.89 19.46
C ILE A 258 -45.80 23.15 20.47
N SER A 259 -46.15 23.26 21.76
CA SER A 259 -45.20 23.42 22.87
C SER A 259 -44.22 22.25 22.96
N ASP A 260 -44.71 21.02 22.83
CA ASP A 260 -43.88 19.81 22.88
C ASP A 260 -42.92 19.72 21.69
N LYS A 261 -43.38 20.11 20.49
CA LYS A 261 -42.51 20.17 19.30
C LYS A 261 -41.40 21.21 19.47
N LEU A 262 -41.70 22.36 20.06
CA LEU A 262 -40.73 23.40 20.34
C LEU A 262 -39.69 22.94 21.38
N ALA A 263 -40.15 22.25 22.43
CA ALA A 263 -39.27 21.68 23.45
C ALA A 263 -38.31 20.61 22.86
N VAL A 264 -38.81 19.76 21.95
CA VAL A 264 -37.98 18.78 21.26
C VAL A 264 -36.95 19.45 20.35
N MET A 265 -37.32 20.52 19.63
CA MET A 265 -36.37 21.29 18.82
C MET A 265 -35.31 21.95 19.67
N ASN A 266 -35.68 22.58 20.79
CA ASN A 266 -34.72 23.22 21.69
C ASN A 266 -33.74 22.21 22.29
N ARG A 267 -34.20 21.01 22.69
CA ARG A 267 -33.29 19.93 23.15
C ARG A 267 -32.31 19.49 22.06
N ARG A 268 -32.76 19.40 20.81
CA ARG A 268 -31.90 19.06 19.67
C ARG A 268 -30.87 20.16 19.41
N ILE A 269 -31.26 21.43 19.50
CA ILE A 269 -30.34 22.57 19.34
C ILE A 269 -29.29 22.55 20.45
N THR A 270 -29.68 22.33 21.71
CA THR A 270 -28.73 22.22 22.84
C THR A 270 -27.76 21.04 22.65
N ALA A 271 -28.23 19.91 22.11
CA ALA A 271 -27.39 18.76 21.80
C ALA A 271 -26.35 19.01 20.69
N LEU A 272 -26.55 20.04 19.85
CA LEU A 272 -25.61 20.42 18.79
C LEU A 272 -24.52 21.41 19.25
N LEU A 273 -24.69 22.10 20.39
CA LEU A 273 -23.71 23.06 20.90
C LEU A 273 -22.30 22.47 21.13
N PRO A 274 -22.14 21.24 21.69
CA PRO A 274 -20.83 20.63 21.84
C PRO A 274 -20.12 20.38 20.51
N LEU A 275 -20.88 20.06 19.45
CA LEU A 275 -20.32 19.85 18.12
C LEU A 275 -19.81 21.15 17.49
N VAL A 276 -20.47 22.27 17.77
CA VAL A 276 -20.00 23.60 17.34
C VAL A 276 -18.69 23.96 18.06
N SER A 277 -18.58 23.67 19.36
CA SER A 277 -17.34 23.86 20.12
C SER A 277 -16.18 23.03 19.55
N GLN A 278 -16.42 21.74 19.30
CA GLN A 278 -15.43 20.86 18.67
C GLN A 278 -15.03 21.35 17.26
N MET A 279 -15.97 21.89 16.49
CA MET A 279 -15.66 22.44 15.17
C MET A 279 -14.77 23.69 15.28
N ASN A 280 -14.99 24.54 16.28
CA ASN A 280 -14.13 25.71 16.52
C ASN A 280 -12.70 25.30 16.91
N GLU A 281 -12.54 24.29 17.76
CA GLU A 281 -11.22 23.72 18.10
C GLU A 281 -10.52 23.12 16.87
N LEU A 282 -11.27 22.43 16.00
CA LEU A 282 -10.70 21.92 14.75
C LEU A 282 -10.28 23.04 13.81
N MET A 283 -11.01 24.16 13.80
CA MET A 283 -10.64 25.33 12.99
C MET A 283 -9.39 26.02 13.52
N THR A 284 -9.19 26.10 14.84
CA THR A 284 -7.94 26.65 15.40
C THR A 284 -6.75 25.73 15.11
N ILE A 285 -6.91 24.41 15.27
CA ILE A 285 -5.86 23.44 14.91
C ILE A 285 -5.49 23.58 13.43
N LYS A 286 -6.49 23.67 12.54
CA LYS A 286 -6.26 23.85 11.10
C LYS A 286 -5.43 25.10 10.80
N GLU A 287 -5.66 26.19 11.52
CA GLU A 287 -4.87 27.42 11.33
C GLU A 287 -3.44 27.27 11.85
N THR A 288 -3.23 26.62 13.00
CA THR A 288 -1.88 26.34 13.48
C THR A 288 -1.07 25.48 12.51
N VAL A 289 -1.70 24.50 11.85
CA VAL A 289 -1.04 23.65 10.84
C VAL A 289 -0.62 24.48 9.63
N ARG A 290 -1.47 25.39 9.13
CA ARG A 290 -1.10 26.27 8.01
C ARG A 290 0.08 27.18 8.35
N ASN A 291 0.12 27.70 9.57
CA ASN A 291 1.23 28.54 10.01
C ASN A 291 2.54 27.75 10.05
N ILE A 292 2.51 26.50 10.51
CA ILE A 292 3.68 25.60 10.49
C ILE A 292 4.10 25.30 9.05
N GLU A 293 3.16 24.98 8.16
CA GLU A 293 3.46 24.72 6.74
C GLU A 293 4.17 25.92 6.10
N THR A 294 3.66 27.13 6.33
CA THR A 294 4.25 28.38 5.81
C THR A 294 5.66 28.62 6.40
N ALA A 295 5.85 28.35 7.69
CA ALA A 295 7.16 28.48 8.33
C ALA A 295 8.19 27.48 7.76
N VAL A 296 7.79 26.25 7.48
CA VAL A 296 8.64 25.23 6.85
C VAL A 296 8.99 25.60 5.41
N GLU A 297 8.06 26.14 4.64
CA GLU A 297 8.32 26.64 3.28
C GLU A 297 9.35 27.79 3.28
N ASN A 298 9.21 28.74 4.20
CA ASN A 298 10.18 29.83 4.36
C ASN A 298 11.57 29.32 4.76
N LEU A 299 11.65 28.37 5.70
CA LEU A 299 12.91 27.73 6.09
C LEU A 299 13.56 27.03 4.89
N SER A 300 12.78 26.29 4.09
CA SER A 300 13.26 25.62 2.88
C SER A 300 13.84 26.62 1.87
N ALA A 301 13.16 27.74 1.62
CA ALA A 301 13.64 28.77 0.70
C ALA A 301 14.96 29.44 1.20
N ASN A 302 15.08 29.63 2.51
CA ASN A 302 16.32 30.14 3.11
C ASN A 302 17.48 29.14 2.94
N TYR A 303 17.22 27.84 3.13
CA TYR A 303 18.24 26.80 2.89
C TYR A 303 18.70 26.75 1.43
N ASP A 304 17.77 26.83 0.47
CA ASP A 304 18.11 26.85 -0.96
C ASP A 304 19.00 28.04 -1.31
N THR A 305 18.72 29.22 -0.73
CA THR A 305 19.53 30.43 -0.92
C THR A 305 20.94 30.29 -0.32
N LEU A 306 21.04 29.66 0.85
CA LEU A 306 22.31 29.39 1.50
C LEU A 306 23.15 28.41 0.67
N LEU A 307 22.54 27.35 0.14
CA LEU A 307 23.20 26.39 -0.75
C LEU A 307 23.76 27.07 -2.01
N LEU A 308 22.99 27.97 -2.64
CA LEU A 308 23.47 28.74 -3.79
C LEU A 308 24.68 29.62 -3.45
N THR A 309 24.68 30.22 -2.26
CA THR A 309 25.81 31.03 -1.78
C THR A 309 27.07 30.15 -1.59
N VAL A 310 26.92 28.99 -0.95
CA VAL A 310 28.03 28.03 -0.76
C VAL A 310 28.56 27.52 -2.10
N ASP A 311 27.70 27.22 -3.06
CA ASP A 311 28.09 26.81 -4.41
C ASP A 311 28.82 27.93 -5.18
N SER A 312 28.47 29.19 -4.94
CA SER A 312 29.22 30.33 -5.50
C SER A 312 30.61 30.43 -4.85
N GLN A 313 30.68 30.40 -3.52
CA GLN A 313 31.94 30.50 -2.78
C GLN A 313 32.90 29.36 -3.13
N THR A 314 32.40 28.13 -3.30
CA THR A 314 33.24 26.99 -3.70
C THR A 314 33.82 27.15 -5.10
N LYS A 315 33.11 27.77 -6.03
CA LYS A 315 33.64 28.13 -7.37
C LYS A 315 34.70 29.20 -7.27
N ASP A 316 34.48 30.24 -6.48
CA ASP A 316 35.46 31.32 -6.28
C ASP A 316 36.75 30.78 -5.65
N ILE A 317 36.63 29.89 -4.65
CA ILE A 317 37.77 29.21 -4.03
C ILE A 317 38.52 28.37 -5.09
N ALA A 318 37.81 27.66 -5.97
CA ALA A 318 38.42 26.87 -7.02
C ALA A 318 39.18 27.75 -8.04
N ASP A 319 38.61 28.88 -8.45
CA ASP A 319 39.26 29.85 -9.34
C ASP A 319 40.52 30.46 -8.70
N LEU A 320 40.41 30.87 -7.42
CA LEU A 320 41.55 31.39 -6.66
C LEU A 320 42.67 30.35 -6.56
N LYS A 321 42.35 29.08 -6.28
CA LYS A 321 43.34 27.99 -6.27
C LYS A 321 44.03 27.82 -7.62
N ALA A 322 43.27 27.83 -8.72
CA ALA A 322 43.84 27.71 -10.07
C ALA A 322 44.75 28.91 -10.42
N ARG A 323 44.37 30.11 -10.00
CA ARG A 323 45.20 31.32 -10.17
C ARG A 323 46.48 31.26 -9.36
N VAL A 324 46.42 30.80 -8.10
CA VAL A 324 47.60 30.60 -7.25
C VAL A 324 48.54 29.57 -7.88
N GLU A 325 48.01 28.42 -8.32
CA GLU A 325 48.80 27.37 -8.97
C GLU A 325 49.49 27.89 -10.24
N LYS A 326 48.80 28.73 -11.04
CA LYS A 326 49.38 29.36 -12.23
C LYS A 326 50.52 30.33 -11.89
N VAL A 327 50.38 31.11 -10.82
CA VAL A 327 51.43 32.02 -10.32
C VAL A 327 52.61 31.25 -9.79
N GLU A 328 52.38 30.14 -9.07
CA GLU A 328 53.45 29.25 -8.60
C GLU A 328 54.22 28.60 -9.77
N CYS A 329 53.55 28.31 -10.89
CA CYS A 329 54.18 27.75 -12.09
C CYS A 329 54.93 28.79 -12.94
N SER A 330 54.56 30.08 -12.88
CA SER A 330 55.25 31.14 -13.62
C SER A 330 56.45 31.67 -12.83
N ALA A 331 57.59 30.99 -12.97
CA ALA A 331 58.92 31.34 -12.47
C ALA A 331 58.97 31.71 -10.95
N PRO A 332 59.39 30.79 -10.07
CA PRO A 332 59.51 31.08 -8.64
C PRO A 332 60.58 32.15 -8.42
N THR A 333 60.18 33.35 -8.01
CA THR A 333 61.11 34.33 -7.44
C THR A 333 61.61 33.79 -6.09
N GLN A 334 62.89 34.02 -5.78
CA GLN A 334 63.49 33.58 -4.50
C GLN A 334 62.70 34.05 -3.28
N GLU A 335 62.01 35.20 -3.39
CA GLU A 335 61.11 35.74 -2.36
C GLU A 335 59.91 34.83 -2.07
N LEU A 336 59.30 34.19 -3.07
CA LEU A 336 58.17 33.26 -2.90
C LEU A 336 58.59 32.00 -2.14
N ILE A 337 59.81 31.51 -2.37
CA ILE A 337 60.37 30.35 -1.67
C ILE A 337 60.70 30.71 -0.20
N GLN A 338 61.20 31.92 0.04
CA GLN A 338 61.50 32.43 1.38
C GLN A 338 60.22 32.57 2.22
N VAL A 339 59.17 33.20 1.67
CA VAL A 339 57.88 33.40 2.34
C VAL A 339 57.18 32.06 2.62
N LYS A 340 57.28 31.08 1.71
CA LYS A 340 56.70 29.74 1.91
C LYS A 340 57.39 28.97 3.05
N LYS A 341 58.69 29.19 3.25
CA LYS A 341 59.43 28.68 4.42
C LYS A 341 59.01 29.36 5.73
N GLU A 342 58.79 30.66 5.70
CA GLU A 342 58.34 31.43 6.87
C GLU A 342 56.91 31.05 7.30
N LEU A 343 55.99 30.90 6.35
CA LEU A 343 54.62 30.44 6.61
C LEU A 343 54.58 29.04 7.25
N ASN A 344 55.38 28.11 6.72
CA ASN A 344 55.42 26.73 7.23
C ASN A 344 56.08 26.62 8.62
N ASN A 345 56.92 27.60 8.99
CA ASN A 345 57.49 27.72 10.35
C ASN A 345 56.51 28.38 11.34
N LEU A 346 55.46 29.06 10.87
CA LEU A 346 54.44 29.69 11.71
C LEU A 346 53.20 28.80 11.92
N GLU A 347 53.00 27.79 11.07
CA GLU A 347 51.92 26.78 11.22
C GLU A 347 52.32 25.58 12.12
N GLN A 348 53.58 25.49 12.56
CA GLN A 348 54.02 24.60 13.65
C GLN A 348 53.99 25.34 14.98
#